data_AF-A0A1F7IER6-F1
#
_entry.id   AF-A0A1F7IER6-F1
#
_cell.length_a   1.000
_cell.length_b   1.000
_cell.length_c   1.000
_cell.angle_alpha   90.00
_cell.angle_beta   90.00
_cell.angle_gamma   90.00
#
_symmetry.space_group_name_H-M   'P 1'
#
loop_
_entity.id
_entity.type
_entity.pdbx_description
1 polymer ?
#
loop_
_entity_poly.entity_id
_entity_poly.type
_entity_poly.pdbx_seq_one_letter_code
_entity_poly.pdbx_strand_id
1 'polypeptide(L)'
;MSGHNKWSKIKKGKEIKDKQKSSVFSKLTRIITLAVIEGGGITDPENNIKLRLAIEKAKNLNFPKDNIERAVEKGAGPNSQQLKEIIYEGFGPGGVALIILTATDNANRVLGEIRSALEIHGGKLGRQGSAVHFFKKNDWASYEAYSLLEISDENTAKKLLDLIEALENLEDVHKVFTNTTPQSK
;
A
#
# COMPACT_ATOMS: atom_id res chain seq x y z
N MET A 1 -24.98 -23.03 32.33
CA MET A 1 -24.30 -21.73 32.52
C MET A 1 -23.89 -21.19 31.15
N SER A 2 -24.71 -20.31 30.56
CA SER A 2 -24.44 -19.73 29.23
C SER A 2 -23.63 -18.46 29.41
N GLY A 3 -22.30 -18.59 29.33
CA GLY A 3 -21.32 -17.51 29.43
C GLY A 3 -20.83 -17.03 28.07
N HIS A 4 -21.73 -16.77 27.11
CA HIS A 4 -21.34 -16.10 25.87
C HIS A 4 -21.13 -14.60 26.15
N ASN A 5 -19.92 -14.28 26.59
CA ASN A 5 -19.55 -12.95 27.07
C ASN A 5 -19.56 -11.92 25.92
N LYS A 6 -20.64 -11.12 25.84
CA LYS A 6 -20.82 -9.99 24.92
C LYS A 6 -19.62 -9.04 24.93
N TRP A 7 -18.98 -8.87 26.08
CA TRP A 7 -17.75 -8.10 26.22
C TRP A 7 -16.56 -8.69 25.46
N SER A 8 -16.41 -10.01 25.40
CA SER A 8 -15.32 -10.65 24.64
C SER A 8 -15.49 -10.45 23.13
N LYS A 9 -16.72 -10.43 22.62
CA LYS A 9 -17.01 -10.13 21.20
C LYS A 9 -16.77 -8.65 20.87
N ILE A 10 -17.20 -7.74 21.73
CA ILE A 10 -16.96 -6.29 21.58
C ILE A 10 -15.46 -5.98 21.66
N LYS A 11 -14.74 -6.60 22.61
CA LYS A 11 -13.29 -6.45 22.76
C LYS A 11 -12.54 -6.94 21.51
N LYS A 12 -12.83 -8.16 21.03
CA LYS A 12 -12.26 -8.67 19.78
C LYS A 12 -12.58 -7.79 18.57
N GLY A 13 -13.83 -7.34 18.45
CA GLY A 13 -14.23 -6.43 17.37
C GLY A 13 -13.51 -5.07 17.41
N LYS A 14 -13.26 -4.55 18.62
CA LYS A 14 -12.48 -3.32 18.83
C LYS A 14 -11.00 -3.53 18.52
N GLU A 15 -10.40 -4.63 18.98
CA GLU A 15 -9.00 -4.98 18.70
C GLU A 15 -8.72 -5.11 17.19
N ILE A 16 -9.65 -5.70 16.43
CA ILE A 16 -9.53 -5.80 14.96
C ILE A 16 -9.56 -4.40 14.32
N LYS A 17 -10.51 -3.54 14.72
CA LYS A 17 -10.62 -2.18 14.20
C LYS A 17 -9.42 -1.31 14.58
N ASP A 18 -8.93 -1.43 15.81
CA ASP A 18 -7.76 -0.71 16.29
C ASP A 18 -6.50 -1.17 15.55
N LYS A 19 -6.36 -2.47 15.27
CA LYS A 19 -5.26 -3.03 14.45
C LYS A 19 -5.31 -2.57 12.99
N GLN A 20 -6.49 -2.52 12.40
CA GLN A 20 -6.68 -1.98 11.05
C GLN A 20 -6.30 -0.51 11.00
N LYS A 21 -6.75 0.28 11.98
CA LYS A 21 -6.43 1.70 12.10
C LYS A 21 -4.94 1.95 12.32
N SER A 22 -4.28 1.17 13.19
CA SER A 22 -2.85 1.31 13.45
C SER A 22 -2.00 0.97 12.21
N SER A 23 -2.39 -0.05 11.43
CA SER A 23 -1.77 -0.36 10.14
C SER A 23 -1.87 0.81 9.16
N VAL A 24 -3.07 1.36 8.97
CA VAL A 24 -3.30 2.54 8.10
C VAL A 24 -2.45 3.73 8.54
N PHE A 25 -2.38 3.98 9.86
CA PHE A 25 -1.61 5.08 10.44
C PHE A 25 -0.09 4.90 10.24
N SER A 26 0.39 3.66 10.35
CA SER A 26 1.79 3.33 10.05
C SER A 26 2.14 3.61 8.59
N LYS A 27 1.25 3.25 7.66
CA LYS A 27 1.39 3.55 6.23
C LYS A 27 1.39 5.04 5.93
N LEU A 28 0.46 5.80 6.51
CA LEU A 28 0.41 7.25 6.34
C LEU A 28 1.69 7.93 6.85
N THR A 29 2.21 7.49 7.99
CA THR A 29 3.50 7.97 8.53
C THR A 29 4.63 7.76 7.52
N ARG A 30 4.74 6.56 6.92
CA ARG A 30 5.75 6.26 5.90
C ARG A 30 5.58 7.14 4.65
N ILE A 31 4.35 7.30 4.15
CA ILE A 31 4.08 8.09 2.93
C ILE A 31 4.42 9.57 3.15
N ILE A 32 4.06 10.15 4.30
CA ILE A 32 4.41 11.55 4.62
C ILE A 32 5.93 11.70 4.73
N THR A 33 6.59 10.77 5.43
CA THR A 33 8.06 10.76 5.58
C THR A 33 8.73 10.70 4.20
N LEU A 34 8.29 9.77 3.35
CA LEU A 34 8.80 9.57 1.99
C LEU A 34 8.59 10.81 1.11
N ALA A 35 7.43 11.46 1.20
CA ALA A 35 7.14 12.67 0.42
C ALA A 35 8.09 13.84 0.75
N VAL A 36 8.53 13.95 2.01
CA VAL A 36 9.57 14.92 2.40
C VAL A 36 10.94 14.52 1.85
N ILE A 37 11.31 13.24 1.96
CA ILE A 37 12.60 12.72 1.45
C ILE A 37 12.71 12.96 -0.06
N GLU A 38 11.69 12.57 -0.83
CA GLU A 38 11.67 12.75 -2.28
C GLU A 38 11.54 14.22 -2.70
N GLY A 39 11.01 15.07 -1.81
CA GLY A 39 10.99 16.52 -1.96
C GLY A 39 12.31 17.19 -1.57
N GLY A 40 13.39 16.44 -1.35
CA GLY A 40 14.69 16.99 -0.98
C GLY A 40 14.73 17.57 0.44
N GLY A 41 13.88 17.09 1.33
CA GLY A 41 13.76 17.58 2.71
C GLY A 41 12.81 18.78 2.87
N ILE A 42 12.11 19.21 1.81
CA ILE A 42 11.15 20.32 1.88
C ILE A 42 9.94 19.89 2.72
N THR A 43 9.79 20.51 3.89
CA THR A 43 8.72 20.27 4.87
C THR A 43 7.48 21.14 4.66
N ASP A 44 7.57 22.15 3.79
CA ASP A 44 6.45 23.03 3.46
C ASP A 44 5.59 22.42 2.35
N PRO A 45 4.31 22.05 2.61
CA PRO A 45 3.43 21.46 1.60
C PRO A 45 3.11 22.40 0.44
N GLU A 46 3.19 23.72 0.60
CA GLU A 46 2.98 24.66 -0.52
C GLU A 46 4.08 24.54 -1.58
N ASN A 47 5.29 24.23 -1.13
CA ASN A 47 6.46 24.01 -1.99
C ASN A 47 6.75 22.53 -2.27
N ASN A 48 5.92 21.63 -1.74
CA ASN A 48 6.05 20.19 -1.90
C ASN A 48 4.67 19.55 -2.15
N ILE A 49 4.29 19.47 -3.43
CA ILE A 49 3.00 18.90 -3.87
C ILE A 49 2.79 17.48 -3.33
N LYS A 50 3.86 16.69 -3.30
CA LYS A 50 3.88 15.30 -2.79
C LYS A 50 3.43 15.25 -1.34
N LEU A 51 4.02 16.13 -0.53
CA LEU A 51 3.71 16.28 0.88
C LEU A 51 2.29 16.79 1.08
N ARG A 52 1.85 17.79 0.31
CA ARG A 52 0.48 18.33 0.39
C ARG A 52 -0.57 17.24 0.20
N LEU A 53 -0.44 16.43 -0.85
CA LEU A 53 -1.37 15.33 -1.13
C LEU A 53 -1.34 14.25 -0.04
N ALA A 54 -0.15 13.92 0.48
CA ALA A 54 -0.02 12.97 1.59
C ALA A 54 -0.72 13.48 2.87
N ILE A 55 -0.58 14.77 3.18
CA ILE A 55 -1.26 15.44 4.30
C ILE A 55 -2.78 15.46 4.09
N GLU A 56 -3.25 15.81 2.89
CA GLU A 56 -4.68 15.79 2.55
C GLU A 56 -5.28 14.38 2.75
N LYS A 57 -4.61 13.34 2.25
CA LYS A 57 -5.03 11.94 2.46
C LYS A 57 -5.06 11.57 3.95
N ALA A 58 -4.05 12.00 4.71
CA ALA A 58 -3.97 11.72 6.14
C ALA A 58 -5.12 12.40 6.92
N LYS A 59 -5.42 13.66 6.61
CA LYS A 59 -6.55 14.40 7.19
C LYS A 59 -7.89 13.72 6.89
N ASN A 60 -8.10 13.27 5.65
CA ASN A 60 -9.31 12.55 5.25
C ASN A 60 -9.51 11.23 6.02
N LEU A 61 -8.44 10.63 6.54
CA LEU A 61 -8.47 9.42 7.35
C LEU A 61 -8.42 9.69 8.86
N ASN A 62 -8.67 10.93 9.28
CA ASN A 62 -8.62 11.37 10.68
C ASN A 62 -7.28 11.06 11.37
N PHE A 63 -6.17 11.18 10.63
CA PHE A 63 -4.84 11.04 11.20
C PHE A 63 -4.51 12.28 12.06
N PRO A 64 -4.08 12.10 13.33
CA PRO A 64 -3.81 13.22 14.23
C PRO A 64 -2.77 14.19 13.68
N LYS A 65 -3.00 15.50 13.88
CA LYS A 65 -2.09 16.56 13.40
C LYS A 65 -0.66 16.39 13.92
N ASP A 66 -0.50 16.09 15.21
CA ASP A 66 0.82 15.86 15.82
C ASP A 66 1.56 14.69 15.17
N ASN A 67 0.85 13.66 14.70
CA ASN A 67 1.47 12.55 13.97
C ASN A 67 1.91 12.95 12.56
N ILE A 68 1.17 13.86 11.91
CA ILE A 68 1.58 14.45 10.62
C ILE A 68 2.88 15.23 10.81
N GLU A 69 2.93 16.12 11.80
CA GLU A 69 4.10 16.95 12.10
C GLU A 69 5.33 16.08 12.40
N ARG A 70 5.19 15.06 13.25
CA ARG A 70 6.27 14.09 13.53
C ARG A 70 6.75 13.34 12.29
N ALA A 71 5.84 12.96 11.39
CA ALA A 71 6.22 12.28 10.15
C ALA A 71 6.99 13.22 9.20
N VAL A 72 6.62 14.50 9.16
CA VAL A 72 7.34 15.52 8.39
C VAL A 72 8.74 15.74 8.96
N GLU A 73 8.86 15.93 10.27
CA GLU A 73 10.15 16.07 10.97
C GLU A 73 11.05 14.86 10.73
N LYS A 74 10.48 13.64 10.79
CA LYS A 74 11.21 12.41 10.50
C LYS A 74 11.80 12.39 9.09
N GLY A 75 11.06 12.90 8.09
CA GLY A 75 11.52 12.96 6.71
C GLY A 75 12.61 14.01 6.44
N ALA A 76 12.65 15.08 7.24
CA ALA A 76 13.69 16.11 7.17
C ALA A 76 14.92 15.79 8.04
N GLY A 77 14.79 14.87 8.99
CA GLY A 77 15.84 14.48 9.93
C GLY A 77 16.98 13.64 9.30
N PRO A 78 18.09 13.45 10.01
CA PRO A 78 19.29 12.78 9.49
C PRO A 78 19.09 11.29 9.17
N ASN A 79 18.13 10.62 9.80
CA ASN A 79 17.81 9.21 9.56
C ASN A 79 16.85 8.98 8.38
N SER A 80 16.45 10.05 7.69
CA SER A 80 15.45 9.97 6.62
C SER A 80 15.94 9.18 5.40
N GLN A 81 17.25 9.11 5.17
CA GLN A 81 17.85 8.44 4.01
C GLN A 81 17.61 6.92 3.95
N GLN A 82 17.15 6.30 5.04
CA GLN A 82 16.91 4.85 5.06
C GLN A 82 15.61 4.45 4.36
N LEU A 83 14.57 5.29 4.43
CA LEU A 83 13.27 4.99 3.82
C LEU A 83 13.29 5.35 2.33
N LYS A 84 12.95 4.40 1.46
CA LYS A 84 12.89 4.62 0.01
C LYS A 84 11.67 3.97 -0.63
N GLU A 85 11.25 4.55 -1.75
CA GLU A 85 10.26 3.92 -2.63
C GLU A 85 10.91 2.77 -3.40
N ILE A 86 10.28 1.60 -3.41
CA ILE A 86 10.63 0.51 -4.32
C ILE A 86 9.35 0.05 -5.01
N ILE A 87 9.42 -0.05 -6.33
CA ILE A 87 8.33 -0.53 -7.17
C ILE A 87 8.61 -1.97 -7.52
N TYR A 88 7.73 -2.87 -7.09
CA TYR A 88 7.74 -4.26 -7.52
C TYR A 88 6.70 -4.47 -8.61
N GLU A 89 7.06 -5.31 -9.56
CA GLU A 89 6.21 -5.68 -10.69
C GLU A 89 5.93 -7.17 -10.62
N GLY A 90 4.76 -7.59 -11.07
CA GLY A 90 4.40 -9.01 -11.05
C GLY A 90 3.11 -9.30 -11.80
N PHE A 91 2.72 -10.56 -11.74
CA PHE A 91 1.49 -11.04 -12.34
C PHE A 91 0.72 -11.88 -11.33
N GLY A 92 -0.56 -11.57 -11.14
CA GLY A 92 -1.48 -12.34 -10.31
C GLY A 92 -2.17 -13.46 -11.08
N PRO A 93 -3.17 -14.12 -10.45
CA PRO A 93 -4.07 -15.08 -11.09
C PRO A 93 -4.64 -14.54 -12.40
N GLY A 94 -4.79 -15.42 -13.39
CA GLY A 94 -5.32 -15.03 -14.71
C GLY A 94 -4.37 -14.16 -15.55
N GLY A 95 -3.11 -13.96 -15.11
CA GLY A 95 -2.14 -13.13 -15.84
C GLY A 95 -2.34 -11.62 -15.64
N VAL A 96 -3.11 -11.22 -14.62
CA VAL A 96 -3.33 -9.82 -14.26
C VAL A 96 -2.01 -9.16 -13.90
N ALA A 97 -1.65 -8.08 -14.58
CA ALA A 97 -0.45 -7.31 -14.30
C ALA A 97 -0.61 -6.54 -12.97
N LEU A 98 0.46 -6.50 -12.17
CA LEU A 98 0.51 -5.85 -10.86
C LEU A 98 1.65 -4.84 -10.80
N ILE A 99 1.36 -3.63 -10.32
CA ILE A 99 2.36 -2.68 -9.82
C ILE A 99 2.16 -2.54 -8.31
N ILE A 100 3.20 -2.81 -7.53
CA ILE A 100 3.17 -2.80 -6.07
C ILE A 100 4.13 -1.72 -5.59
N LEU A 101 3.58 -0.62 -5.07
CA LEU A 101 4.36 0.48 -4.53
C LEU A 101 4.63 0.26 -3.05
N THR A 102 5.91 0.38 -2.69
CA THR A 102 6.38 0.15 -1.33
C THR A 102 7.22 1.31 -0.83
N ALA A 103 7.12 1.59 0.46
CA ALA A 103 8.00 2.52 1.17
C ALA A 103 8.68 1.74 2.30
N THR A 104 9.98 1.47 2.15
CA THR A 104 10.69 0.57 3.08
C THR A 104 12.12 1.00 3.35
N ASP A 105 12.60 0.65 4.53
CA ASP A 105 14.00 0.70 4.96
C ASP A 105 14.74 -0.62 4.75
N ASN A 106 14.03 -1.69 4.39
CA ASN A 106 14.59 -3.03 4.21
C ASN A 106 14.00 -3.73 2.98
N ALA A 107 14.64 -3.49 1.83
CA ALA A 107 14.23 -4.06 0.56
C ALA A 107 14.16 -5.60 0.57
N ASN A 108 15.10 -6.27 1.24
CA ASN A 108 15.16 -7.73 1.27
C ASN A 108 13.98 -8.36 2.01
N ARG A 109 13.56 -7.75 3.14
CA ARG A 109 12.36 -8.17 3.88
C ARG A 109 11.12 -8.06 2.99
N VAL A 110 10.89 -6.89 2.42
CA VAL A 110 9.71 -6.61 1.60
C VAL A 110 9.65 -7.48 0.35
N LEU A 111 10.80 -7.69 -0.30
CA LEU A 111 10.89 -8.60 -1.45
C LEU A 111 10.45 -10.03 -1.08
N GLY A 112 10.86 -10.53 0.09
CA GLY A 112 10.45 -11.83 0.60
C GLY A 112 8.95 -11.91 0.88
N GLU A 113 8.39 -10.89 1.53
CA GLU A 113 6.96 -10.80 1.86
C GLU A 113 6.09 -10.73 0.60
N ILE A 114 6.45 -9.90 -0.38
CA ILE A 114 5.74 -9.77 -1.65
C ILE A 114 5.81 -11.08 -2.45
N ARG A 115 6.99 -11.69 -2.54
CA ARG A 115 7.15 -12.97 -3.24
C ARG A 115 6.25 -14.05 -2.63
N SER A 116 6.28 -14.18 -1.30
CA SER A 116 5.45 -15.13 -0.58
C SER A 116 3.96 -14.89 -0.81
N ALA A 117 3.50 -13.64 -0.71
CA ALA A 117 2.11 -13.28 -0.96
C ALA A 117 1.67 -13.64 -2.39
N LEU A 118 2.51 -13.36 -3.40
CA LEU A 118 2.26 -13.74 -4.78
C LEU A 118 2.16 -15.26 -4.95
N GLU A 119 3.15 -16.02 -4.47
CA GLU A 119 3.21 -17.48 -4.64
C GLU A 119 2.03 -18.19 -3.98
N ILE A 120 1.64 -17.79 -2.77
CA ILE A 120 0.50 -18.36 -2.03
C ILE A 120 -0.80 -18.24 -2.83
N HIS A 121 -1.00 -17.14 -3.55
CA HIS A 121 -2.23 -16.87 -4.27
C HIS A 121 -2.15 -17.18 -5.77
N GLY A 122 -1.07 -17.83 -6.24
CA GLY A 122 -0.92 -18.22 -7.65
C GLY A 122 -0.48 -17.10 -8.58
N GLY A 123 0.17 -16.07 -8.04
CA GLY A 123 0.91 -15.05 -8.78
C GLY A 123 2.41 -15.33 -8.85
N LYS A 124 3.14 -14.44 -9.51
CA LYS A 124 4.60 -14.48 -9.66
C LYS A 124 5.20 -13.08 -9.64
N LEU A 125 6.36 -12.95 -9.01
CA LEU A 125 7.15 -11.73 -9.09
C LEU A 125 7.75 -11.59 -10.49
N GLY A 126 7.61 -10.42 -11.07
CA GLY A 126 8.16 -10.05 -12.37
C GLY A 126 9.54 -9.41 -12.22
N ARG A 127 10.24 -9.29 -13.36
CA ARG A 127 11.41 -8.41 -13.45
C ARG A 127 10.94 -6.96 -13.62
N GLN A 128 11.81 -6.02 -13.31
CA GLN A 128 11.57 -4.61 -13.63
C GLN A 128 11.27 -4.47 -15.14
N GLY A 129 10.23 -3.70 -15.47
CA GLY A 129 9.74 -3.52 -16.83
C GLY A 129 8.74 -4.57 -17.32
N SER A 130 8.45 -5.64 -16.56
CA SER A 130 7.58 -6.72 -17.04
C SER A 130 6.09 -6.39 -17.04
N ALA A 131 5.62 -5.62 -16.06
CA ALA A 131 4.20 -5.28 -15.89
C ALA A 131 3.91 -3.81 -16.19
N VAL A 132 4.91 -2.92 -16.08
CA VAL A 132 4.74 -1.48 -16.29
C VAL A 132 4.14 -1.13 -17.65
N HIS A 133 4.39 -1.96 -18.67
CA HIS A 133 3.82 -1.77 -20.00
C HIS A 133 2.30 -1.85 -20.02
N PHE A 134 1.60 -2.37 -19.01
CA PHE A 134 0.12 -2.35 -18.98
C PHE A 134 -0.45 -1.05 -18.39
N PHE A 135 0.41 -0.16 -17.89
CA PHE A 135 0.02 1.02 -17.14
C PHE A 135 0.62 2.30 -17.73
N LYS A 136 -0.15 3.37 -17.62
CA LYS A 136 0.34 4.74 -17.75
C LYS A 136 0.64 5.26 -16.36
N LYS A 137 1.87 5.72 -16.16
CA LYS A 137 2.22 6.48 -14.96
C LYS A 137 1.62 7.87 -15.10
N ASN A 138 0.69 8.20 -14.22
CA ASN A 138 0.13 9.53 -14.08
C ASN A 138 0.96 10.35 -13.09
N ASP A 139 0.54 11.60 -12.89
CA ASP A 139 1.16 12.46 -11.90
C ASP A 139 1.21 11.74 -10.53
N TRP A 140 2.32 11.96 -9.84
CA TRP A 140 2.53 11.49 -8.47
C TRP A 140 2.53 9.95 -8.29
N ALA A 141 3.17 9.24 -9.21
CA ALA A 141 3.38 7.78 -9.14
C ALA A 141 2.09 6.95 -9.04
N SER A 142 0.98 7.51 -9.50
CA SER A 142 -0.23 6.72 -9.75
C SER A 142 -0.09 5.96 -11.07
N TYR A 143 -0.64 4.75 -11.13
CA TYR A 143 -0.63 3.91 -12.32
C TYR A 143 -2.06 3.65 -12.76
N GLU A 144 -2.38 4.02 -13.99
CA GLU A 144 -3.67 3.74 -14.61
C GLU A 144 -3.49 2.71 -15.71
N ALA A 145 -4.25 1.63 -15.64
CA ALA A 145 -4.23 0.64 -16.70
C ALA A 145 -4.91 1.20 -17.94
N TYR A 146 -4.25 1.10 -19.10
CA TYR A 146 -4.85 1.48 -20.38
C TYR A 146 -5.35 0.28 -21.18
N SER A 147 -5.00 -0.95 -20.76
CA SER A 147 -5.54 -2.20 -21.27
C SER A 147 -6.09 -3.01 -20.11
N LEU A 148 -7.41 -3.17 -20.06
CA LEU A 148 -8.06 -3.97 -19.03
C LEU A 148 -8.13 -5.45 -19.45
N LEU A 149 -7.80 -6.34 -18.53
CA LEU A 149 -8.02 -7.78 -18.63
C LEU A 149 -9.33 -8.10 -17.94
N GLU A 150 -10.25 -8.77 -18.64
CA GLU A 150 -11.48 -9.25 -18.03
C GLU A 150 -11.28 -10.64 -17.43
N ILE A 151 -11.72 -10.84 -16.20
CA ILE A 151 -11.69 -12.13 -15.51
C ILE A 151 -13.12 -12.67 -15.44
N SER A 152 -13.39 -13.73 -16.20
CA SER A 152 -14.70 -14.39 -16.23
C SER A 152 -14.84 -15.52 -15.19
N ASP A 153 -13.72 -16.11 -14.76
CA ASP A 153 -13.72 -17.21 -13.79
C ASP A 153 -13.77 -16.69 -12.35
N GLU A 154 -14.84 -17.05 -11.63
CA GLU A 154 -15.08 -16.60 -10.25
C GLU A 154 -13.94 -17.03 -9.30
N ASN A 155 -13.37 -18.22 -9.50
CA ASN A 155 -12.28 -18.71 -8.66
C ASN A 155 -11.01 -17.86 -8.83
N THR A 156 -10.70 -17.48 -10.07
CA THR A 156 -9.58 -16.60 -10.41
C THR A 156 -9.80 -15.20 -9.84
N ALA A 157 -11.02 -14.66 -9.97
CA ALA A 157 -11.37 -13.36 -9.39
C ALA A 157 -11.20 -13.37 -7.86
N LYS A 158 -11.67 -14.43 -7.18
CA LYS A 158 -11.51 -14.58 -5.73
C LYS A 158 -10.04 -14.63 -5.32
N LYS A 159 -9.22 -15.47 -5.97
CA LYS A 159 -7.77 -15.56 -5.69
C LYS A 159 -7.06 -14.23 -5.90
N LEU A 160 -7.48 -13.45 -6.90
CA LEU A 160 -6.93 -12.12 -7.14
C LEU A 160 -7.30 -11.16 -6.01
N LEU A 161 -8.56 -11.15 -5.56
CA LEU A 161 -8.99 -10.31 -4.44
C LEU A 161 -8.22 -10.66 -3.15
N ASP A 162 -8.09 -11.95 -2.85
CA ASP A 162 -7.32 -12.45 -1.71
C ASP A 162 -5.83 -12.01 -1.80
N LEU A 163 -5.25 -12.06 -3.01
CA LEU A 163 -3.89 -11.58 -3.26
C LEU A 163 -3.75 -10.07 -3.03
N ILE A 164 -4.68 -9.26 -3.56
CA ILE A 164 -4.66 -7.81 -3.39
C ILE A 164 -4.77 -7.48 -1.90
N GLU A 165 -5.70 -8.10 -1.18
CA GLU A 165 -5.84 -7.91 0.27
C GLU A 165 -4.57 -8.33 1.02
N ALA A 166 -3.96 -9.46 0.68
CA ALA A 166 -2.72 -9.91 1.30
C ALA A 166 -1.57 -8.91 1.10
N LEU A 167 -1.42 -8.38 -0.12
CA LEU A 167 -0.41 -7.37 -0.44
C LEU A 167 -0.71 -6.04 0.27
N GLU A 168 -1.97 -5.58 0.27
CA GLU A 168 -2.40 -4.38 0.97
C GLU A 168 -2.34 -4.50 2.50
N ASN A 169 -2.23 -5.71 3.05
CA ASN A 169 -2.02 -5.93 4.47
C ASN A 169 -0.53 -5.89 4.87
N LEU A 170 0.41 -5.96 3.92
CA LEU A 170 1.83 -5.76 4.20
C LEU A 170 2.09 -4.31 4.63
N GLU A 171 2.91 -4.13 5.67
CA GLU A 171 3.11 -2.81 6.29
C GLU A 171 3.78 -1.82 5.33
N ASP A 172 4.76 -2.29 4.56
CA ASP A 172 5.55 -1.46 3.65
C ASP A 172 4.86 -1.22 2.30
N VAL A 173 3.77 -1.94 1.98
CA VAL A 173 2.98 -1.72 0.75
C VAL A 173 1.97 -0.61 0.99
N HIS A 174 2.04 0.47 0.21
CA HIS A 174 1.08 1.58 0.33
C HIS A 174 0.08 1.67 -0.82
N LYS A 175 0.36 1.02 -1.96
CA LYS A 175 -0.60 0.95 -3.07
C LYS A 175 -0.32 -0.26 -3.96
N VAL A 176 -1.38 -0.92 -4.41
CA VAL A 176 -1.35 -1.98 -5.41
C VAL A 176 -2.21 -1.51 -6.58
N PHE A 177 -1.69 -1.63 -7.80
CA PHE A 177 -2.45 -1.38 -9.02
C PHE A 177 -2.54 -2.65 -9.84
N THR A 178 -3.68 -2.83 -10.47
CA THR A 178 -3.94 -3.99 -11.33
C THR A 178 -4.49 -3.52 -12.67
N ASN A 179 -4.31 -4.31 -13.72
CA ASN A 179 -4.89 -4.03 -15.03
C ASN A 179 -6.25 -4.72 -15.26
N THR A 180 -7.03 -4.93 -14.21
CA THR A 180 -8.38 -5.49 -14.29
C THR A 180 -9.33 -4.63 -13.48
N THR A 181 -10.59 -4.58 -13.88
CA THR A 181 -11.65 -4.18 -12.97
C THR A 181 -11.98 -5.38 -12.09
N PRO A 182 -11.87 -5.28 -10.75
CA PRO A 182 -12.42 -6.32 -9.90
C PRO A 182 -13.94 -6.30 -10.13
N GLN A 183 -14.47 -7.32 -10.80
CA GLN A 183 -15.93 -7.45 -10.90
C GLN A 183 -16.46 -7.74 -9.49
N SER A 184 -16.93 -6.71 -8.79
CA SER A 184 -17.88 -6.88 -7.70
C SER A 184 -19.28 -6.96 -8.31
N LYS A 185 -19.84 -8.17 -8.40
CA LYS A 185 -21.30 -8.33 -8.37
C LYS A 185 -21.72 -8.60 -6.94
#